data_AF-A0A3A8R5K3-F1
#
_entry.id   AF-A0A3A8R5K3-F1
#
_cell.length_a   1.000
_cell.length_b   1.000
_cell.length_c   1.000
_cell.angle_alpha   90.00
_cell.angle_beta   90.00
_cell.angle_gamma   90.00
#
_symmetry.space_group_name_H-M   'P 1'
#
loop_
_entity.id
_entity.type
_entity.pdbx_description
1 polymer ?
#
loop_
_entity_poly.entity_id
_entity_poly.type
_entity_poly.pdbx_seq_one_letter_code
_entity_poly.pdbx_strand_id
1 'polypeptide(L)'
;MPVTRSTVTNELLQVLGPAISREPLFETLINIGLFLGNVWDWKGREKMTAALAALDADMANQARLGPKHVLTTVLTNFEEARGFSVVTDNSGRKRGQLYLSFLPPELFLAQLRAGYHWKDPTVSPEHGEFTHRLQWYLLIHAGVLGQGVAARDVMDVCGRYQRTKPPLNALNRESERTDLWEMLFDRDTKDGANSFLYPLADSDGDFRNPNNLNRYLRGVSSQDDLRLPPARRHAPLLQDFLKARFTKRSTSQDAYFLKKKYPGKSEEDLDTQQQVLYYKYVMAMSDEGISQLCGVTVSKVQEYVSATPPIL
;
A
#
# COMPACT_ATOMS: atom_id res chain seq x y z
N MET A 1 -17.11 2.82 -16.32
CA MET A 1 -16.60 2.79 -17.72
C MET A 1 -15.26 2.06 -17.71
N PRO A 2 -14.86 1.37 -18.79
CA PRO A 2 -13.50 0.86 -18.86
C PRO A 2 -12.52 2.04 -18.79
N VAL A 3 -11.48 1.91 -17.98
CA VAL A 3 -10.31 2.77 -18.04
C VAL A 3 -9.73 2.60 -19.46
N THR A 4 -9.31 3.67 -20.12
CA THR A 4 -8.70 3.56 -21.45
C THR A 4 -7.28 4.07 -21.41
N ARG A 5 -6.52 3.77 -22.47
CA ARG A 5 -5.17 4.30 -22.61
C ARG A 5 -5.19 5.83 -22.55
N SER A 6 -6.11 6.45 -23.27
CA SER A 6 -6.33 7.91 -23.23
C SER A 6 -6.64 8.39 -21.82
N THR A 7 -7.49 7.68 -21.07
CA THR A 7 -7.81 8.01 -19.67
C THR A 7 -6.54 8.03 -18.80
N VAL A 8 -5.75 6.95 -18.80
CA VAL A 8 -4.53 6.87 -17.97
C VAL A 8 -3.48 7.89 -18.41
N THR A 9 -3.29 8.06 -19.73
CA THR A 9 -2.38 9.06 -20.28
C THR A 9 -2.77 10.47 -19.84
N ASN A 10 -4.06 10.82 -19.94
CA ASN A 10 -4.54 12.14 -19.54
C ASN A 10 -4.41 12.34 -18.02
N GLU A 11 -4.70 11.33 -17.20
CA GLU A 11 -4.49 11.38 -15.75
C GLU A 11 -3.00 11.66 -15.43
N LEU A 12 -2.07 10.90 -16.04
CA LEU A 12 -0.62 11.10 -15.85
C LEU A 12 -0.19 12.52 -16.22
N LEU A 13 -0.61 13.02 -17.39
CA LEU A 13 -0.26 14.36 -17.87
C LEU A 13 -0.90 15.47 -17.05
N GLN A 14 -2.15 15.28 -16.62
CA GLN A 14 -2.87 16.26 -15.82
C GLN A 14 -2.28 16.36 -14.42
N VAL A 15 -1.94 15.23 -13.80
CA VAL A 15 -1.40 15.18 -12.44
C VAL A 15 0.06 15.61 -12.44
N LEU A 16 0.91 15.10 -13.33
CA LEU A 16 2.36 15.27 -13.25
C LEU A 16 2.94 16.26 -14.26
N GLY A 17 2.10 16.83 -15.12
CA GLY A 17 2.51 17.74 -16.18
C GLY A 17 3.14 17.02 -17.39
N PRO A 18 3.51 17.75 -18.46
CA PRO A 18 4.02 17.15 -19.69
C PRO A 18 5.39 16.49 -19.54
N ALA A 19 6.16 16.80 -18.49
CA ALA A 19 7.50 16.25 -18.29
C ALA A 19 7.49 14.72 -18.13
N ILE A 20 6.43 14.15 -17.51
CA ILE A 20 6.31 12.70 -17.33
C ILE A 20 6.30 11.94 -18.66
N SER A 21 5.84 12.56 -19.76
CA SER A 21 5.84 11.92 -21.09
C SER A 21 7.23 11.64 -21.64
N ARG A 22 8.27 12.26 -21.06
CA ARG A 22 9.68 12.05 -21.42
C ARG A 22 10.37 10.98 -20.56
N GLU A 23 9.71 10.45 -19.53
CA GLU A 23 10.27 9.35 -18.76
C GLU A 23 10.37 8.09 -19.63
N PRO A 24 11.52 7.39 -19.65
CA PRO A 24 11.68 6.14 -20.40
C PRO A 24 10.65 5.07 -20.04
N LEU A 25 10.09 5.14 -18.82
CA LEU A 25 9.09 4.21 -18.31
C LEU A 25 7.64 4.69 -18.52
N PHE A 26 7.39 5.78 -19.27
CA PHE A 26 6.05 6.34 -19.42
C PHE A 26 5.02 5.31 -19.95
N GLU A 27 5.40 4.52 -20.95
CA GLU A 27 4.57 3.43 -21.47
C GLU A 27 4.30 2.35 -20.43
N THR A 28 5.30 2.03 -19.61
CA THR A 28 5.15 1.08 -18.50
C THR A 28 4.15 1.60 -17.47
N LEU A 29 4.20 2.89 -17.13
CA LEU A 29 3.23 3.51 -16.21
C LEU A 29 1.80 3.46 -16.75
N ILE A 30 1.63 3.70 -18.05
CA ILE A 30 0.33 3.55 -18.73
C ILE A 30 -0.15 2.10 -18.63
N ASN A 31 0.71 1.13 -18.92
CA ASN A 31 0.35 -0.29 -18.86
C ASN A 31 -0.02 -0.75 -17.46
N ILE A 32 0.67 -0.25 -16.43
CA ILE A 32 0.31 -0.47 -15.02
C ILE A 32 -1.09 0.07 -14.74
N GLY A 33 -1.35 1.34 -15.08
CA GLY A 33 -2.64 1.97 -14.86
C GLY A 33 -3.78 1.27 -15.60
N LEU A 34 -3.51 0.77 -16.82
CA LEU A 34 -4.45 -0.03 -17.59
C LEU A 34 -4.72 -1.39 -16.96
N PHE A 35 -3.68 -2.10 -16.53
CA PHE A 35 -3.84 -3.44 -15.96
C PHE A 35 -4.59 -3.41 -14.63
N LEU A 36 -4.23 -2.48 -13.74
CA LEU A 36 -4.90 -2.32 -12.45
C LEU A 36 -6.27 -1.65 -12.58
N GLY A 37 -6.46 -0.72 -13.53
CA GLY A 37 -7.73 -0.04 -13.76
C GLY A 37 -8.72 -0.81 -14.63
N ASN A 38 -8.27 -1.81 -15.40
CA ASN A 38 -9.09 -2.67 -16.27
C ASN A 38 -8.78 -4.14 -16.09
N VAL A 39 -8.91 -4.65 -14.88
CA VAL A 39 -8.76 -6.10 -14.68
C VAL A 39 -9.85 -6.89 -15.44
N TRP A 40 -10.82 -6.20 -16.05
CA TRP A 40 -12.01 -6.74 -16.72
C TRP A 40 -11.84 -7.11 -18.20
N ASP A 41 -10.77 -6.64 -18.89
CA ASP A 41 -10.55 -7.15 -20.24
C ASP A 41 -10.11 -8.63 -20.18
N TRP A 42 -10.40 -9.39 -21.23
CA TRP A 42 -10.18 -10.85 -21.18
C TRP A 42 -8.70 -11.23 -21.01
N LYS A 43 -7.76 -10.43 -21.58
CA LYS A 43 -6.31 -10.68 -21.47
C LYS A 43 -5.81 -10.36 -20.07
N GLY A 44 -6.28 -9.25 -19.50
CA GLY A 44 -6.00 -8.84 -18.12
C GLY A 44 -6.48 -9.89 -17.13
N ARG A 45 -7.71 -10.41 -17.31
CA ARG A 45 -8.26 -11.49 -16.48
C ARG A 45 -7.43 -12.76 -16.54
N GLU A 46 -7.06 -13.21 -17.74
CA GLU A 46 -6.24 -14.42 -17.89
C GLU A 46 -4.89 -14.28 -17.17
N LYS A 47 -4.20 -13.14 -17.36
CA LYS A 47 -2.94 -12.86 -16.69
C LYS A 47 -3.07 -12.76 -15.16
N MET A 48 -4.12 -12.10 -14.68
CA MET A 48 -4.42 -11.96 -13.26
C MET A 48 -4.70 -13.32 -12.62
N THR A 49 -5.55 -14.14 -13.24
CA THR A 49 -5.89 -15.48 -12.73
C THR A 49 -4.69 -16.42 -12.73
N ALA A 50 -3.84 -16.36 -13.76
CA ALA A 50 -2.57 -17.09 -13.80
C ALA A 50 -1.61 -16.66 -12.67
N ALA A 51 -1.47 -15.35 -12.44
CA ALA A 51 -0.64 -14.82 -11.35
C ALA A 51 -1.15 -15.25 -9.97
N LEU A 52 -2.47 -15.20 -9.76
CA LEU A 52 -3.09 -15.65 -8.51
C LEU A 52 -2.89 -17.15 -8.27
N ALA A 53 -3.06 -17.98 -9.30
CA ALA A 53 -2.83 -19.42 -9.21
C ALA A 53 -1.37 -19.75 -8.88
N ALA A 54 -0.42 -19.03 -9.48
CA ALA A 54 1.00 -19.19 -9.17
C ALA A 54 1.31 -18.80 -7.71
N LEU A 55 0.76 -17.67 -7.24
CA LEU A 55 0.94 -17.24 -5.85
C LEU A 55 0.38 -18.26 -4.85
N ASP A 56 -0.80 -18.80 -5.13
CA ASP A 56 -1.43 -19.81 -4.26
C ASP A 56 -0.61 -21.11 -4.22
N ALA A 57 -0.07 -21.53 -5.36
CA ALA A 57 0.84 -22.68 -5.44
C ALA A 57 2.14 -22.45 -4.63
N ASP A 58 2.74 -21.27 -4.75
CA ASP A 58 3.93 -20.90 -3.96
C ASP A 58 3.62 -20.87 -2.46
N MET A 59 2.46 -20.35 -2.08
CA MET A 59 1.97 -20.39 -0.70
C MET A 59 1.78 -21.83 -0.21
N ALA A 60 1.19 -22.72 -1.02
CA ALA A 60 1.02 -24.13 -0.67
C ALA A 60 2.37 -24.82 -0.45
N ASN A 61 3.34 -24.58 -1.34
CA ASN A 61 4.70 -25.11 -1.22
C ASN A 61 5.39 -24.59 0.05
N GLN A 62 5.31 -23.29 0.31
CA GLN A 62 5.91 -22.70 1.50
C GLN A 62 5.23 -23.19 2.80
N ALA A 63 3.92 -23.41 2.80
CA ALA A 63 3.19 -23.92 3.96
C ALA A 63 3.63 -25.33 4.37
N ARG A 64 4.06 -26.18 3.42
CA ARG A 64 4.62 -27.51 3.69
C ARG A 64 5.96 -27.44 4.42
N LEU A 65 6.75 -26.39 4.18
CA LEU A 65 8.02 -26.14 4.88
C LEU A 65 7.81 -25.54 6.28
N GLY A 66 6.68 -24.87 6.49
CA GLY A 66 6.27 -24.36 7.79
C GLY A 66 5.10 -23.39 7.68
N PRO A 67 4.08 -23.49 8.55
CA PRO A 67 2.84 -22.70 8.42
C PRO A 67 3.01 -21.23 8.86
N LYS A 68 4.14 -20.88 9.48
CA LYS A 68 4.35 -19.52 10.00
C LYS A 68 4.83 -18.58 8.89
N HIS A 69 4.12 -17.47 8.75
CA HIS A 69 4.50 -16.36 7.85
C HIS A 69 4.57 -16.72 6.36
N VAL A 70 3.81 -17.73 5.91
CA VAL A 70 3.79 -18.25 4.53
C VAL A 70 3.79 -17.14 3.48
N LEU A 71 2.75 -16.29 3.45
CA LEU A 71 2.65 -15.22 2.45
C LEU A 71 3.80 -14.21 2.53
N THR A 72 4.26 -13.87 3.75
CA THR A 72 5.38 -12.94 3.91
C THR A 72 6.67 -13.51 3.32
N THR A 73 6.95 -14.80 3.55
CA THR A 73 8.14 -15.46 2.98
C THR A 73 8.05 -15.52 1.46
N VAL A 74 6.92 -15.97 0.90
CA VAL A 74 6.72 -16.07 -0.55
C VAL A 74 6.95 -14.72 -1.23
N LEU A 75 6.26 -13.67 -0.73
CA LEU A 75 6.39 -12.33 -1.31
C LEU A 75 7.81 -11.78 -1.14
N THR A 76 8.46 -11.98 0.00
CA THR A 76 9.83 -11.45 0.22
C THR A 76 10.83 -12.11 -0.72
N ASN A 77 10.76 -13.44 -0.89
CA ASN A 77 11.65 -14.16 -1.80
C ASN A 77 11.40 -13.73 -3.26
N PHE A 78 10.13 -13.56 -3.64
CA PHE A 78 9.77 -13.06 -4.96
C PHE A 78 10.30 -11.65 -5.20
N GLU A 79 10.11 -10.75 -4.23
CA GLU A 79 10.56 -9.36 -4.30
C GLU A 79 12.09 -9.27 -4.46
N GLU A 80 12.84 -9.99 -3.64
CA GLU A 80 14.30 -10.04 -3.74
C GLU A 80 14.75 -10.56 -5.10
N ALA A 81 14.14 -11.65 -5.60
CA ALA A 81 14.45 -12.21 -6.92
C ALA A 81 14.12 -11.24 -8.08
N ARG A 82 13.35 -10.18 -7.83
CA ARG A 82 12.94 -9.16 -8.80
C ARG A 82 13.62 -7.81 -8.58
N GLY A 83 14.66 -7.79 -7.74
CA GLY A 83 15.52 -6.63 -7.54
C GLY A 83 14.99 -5.58 -6.55
N PHE A 84 13.95 -5.91 -5.78
CA PHE A 84 13.56 -5.08 -4.64
C PHE A 84 14.54 -5.23 -3.49
N SER A 85 14.64 -4.17 -2.70
CA SER A 85 15.39 -4.14 -1.46
C SER A 85 14.59 -4.85 -0.36
N VAL A 86 15.23 -5.77 0.34
CA VAL A 86 14.67 -6.48 1.49
C VAL A 86 15.51 -6.22 2.73
N VAL A 87 14.88 -6.21 3.91
CA VAL A 87 15.60 -6.06 5.18
C VAL A 87 15.83 -7.43 5.82
N THR A 88 16.93 -7.56 6.54
CA THR A 88 17.24 -8.75 7.34
C THR A 88 17.06 -8.41 8.81
N ASP A 89 16.23 -9.16 9.52
CA ASP A 89 16.04 -8.95 10.96
C ASP A 89 17.19 -9.55 11.78
N ASN A 90 17.17 -9.30 13.10
CA ASN A 90 18.20 -9.79 14.03
C ASN A 90 18.35 -11.32 14.05
N SER A 91 17.37 -12.06 13.54
CA SER A 91 17.44 -13.52 13.41
C SER A 91 18.05 -13.99 12.08
N GLY A 92 18.53 -13.06 11.24
CA GLY A 92 19.04 -13.36 9.91
C GLY A 92 17.94 -13.60 8.88
N ARG A 93 16.67 -13.34 9.23
CA ARG A 93 15.54 -13.61 8.36
C ARG A 93 15.26 -12.39 7.47
N LYS A 94 15.17 -12.63 6.16
CA LYS A 94 14.74 -11.63 5.19
C LYS A 94 13.24 -11.35 5.30
N ARG A 95 12.85 -10.09 5.18
CA ARG A 95 11.46 -9.62 5.19
C ARG A 95 11.34 -8.26 4.51
N GLY A 96 10.12 -7.94 4.06
CA GLY A 96 9.74 -6.55 3.77
C GLY A 96 9.78 -5.68 5.05
N GLN A 97 9.94 -4.38 4.86
CA GLN A 97 9.99 -3.42 5.96
C GLN A 97 8.63 -3.37 6.69
N LEU A 98 8.64 -3.01 7.97
CA LEU A 98 7.43 -2.89 8.76
C LEU A 98 7.35 -1.47 9.30
N TYR A 99 6.44 -0.68 8.75
CA TYR A 99 6.14 0.62 9.33
C TYR A 99 5.05 0.42 10.37
N LEU A 100 5.38 0.75 11.62
CA LEU A 100 4.40 0.73 12.71
C LEU A 100 3.61 2.03 12.78
N SER A 101 3.77 2.93 11.82
CA SER A 101 2.99 4.16 11.72
C SER A 101 3.00 4.69 10.31
N PHE A 102 2.21 5.73 10.07
CA PHE A 102 2.35 6.53 8.86
C PHE A 102 3.76 7.13 8.83
N LEU A 103 4.41 6.98 7.69
CA LEU A 103 5.67 7.64 7.42
C LEU A 103 5.39 9.08 7.00
N PRO A 104 6.20 10.05 7.45
CA PRO A 104 6.28 11.34 6.80
C PRO A 104 6.47 11.18 5.29
N PRO A 105 5.78 11.98 4.44
CA PRO A 105 5.82 11.81 2.99
C PRO A 105 7.23 11.71 2.42
N GLU A 106 8.15 12.57 2.87
CA GLU A 106 9.55 12.58 2.40
C GLU A 106 10.30 11.27 2.71
N LEU A 107 10.03 10.65 3.86
CA LEU A 107 10.60 9.35 4.22
C LEU A 107 9.98 8.26 3.37
N PHE A 108 8.66 8.27 3.19
CA PHE A 108 7.96 7.33 2.32
C PHE A 108 8.53 7.35 0.89
N LEU A 109 8.69 8.54 0.32
CA LEU A 109 9.23 8.75 -1.03
C LEU A 109 10.71 8.33 -1.12
N ALA A 110 11.49 8.49 -0.05
CA ALA A 110 12.84 7.95 0.02
C ALA A 110 12.85 6.40 0.01
N GLN A 111 11.92 5.76 0.71
CA GLN A 111 11.79 4.30 0.74
C GLN A 111 11.39 3.73 -0.63
N LEU A 112 10.47 4.40 -1.34
CA LEU A 112 10.12 4.06 -2.73
C LEU A 112 11.35 4.09 -3.65
N ARG A 113 12.13 5.17 -3.60
CA ARG A 113 13.36 5.29 -4.42
C ARG A 113 14.44 4.28 -4.05
N ALA A 114 14.49 3.88 -2.79
CA ALA A 114 15.37 2.80 -2.35
C ALA A 114 14.87 1.40 -2.75
N GLY A 115 13.66 1.28 -3.32
CA GLY A 115 13.10 0.02 -3.78
C GLY A 115 12.64 -0.90 -2.64
N TYR A 116 12.33 -0.34 -1.47
CA TYR A 116 11.83 -1.14 -0.34
C TYR A 116 10.33 -1.38 -0.48
N HIS A 117 9.94 -2.64 -0.32
CA HIS A 117 8.56 -2.99 -0.02
C HIS A 117 8.31 -3.03 1.49
N TRP A 118 7.06 -2.76 1.86
CA TRP A 118 6.63 -2.75 3.25
C TRP A 118 5.31 -3.47 3.44
N LYS A 119 4.99 -3.71 4.71
CA LYS A 119 3.66 -4.11 5.15
C LYS A 119 2.89 -2.88 5.58
N ASP A 120 1.58 -2.89 5.35
CA ASP A 120 0.65 -1.84 5.75
C ASP A 120 -0.16 -2.24 7.00
N PRO A 121 0.44 -2.40 8.19
CA PRO A 121 -0.32 -2.79 9.38
C PRO A 121 -1.14 -1.65 9.99
N THR A 122 -0.84 -0.40 9.64
CA THR A 122 -1.41 0.81 10.26
C THR A 122 -2.50 1.48 9.45
N VAL A 123 -2.70 1.08 8.19
CA VAL A 123 -3.86 1.46 7.39
C VAL A 123 -5.10 0.68 7.83
N SER A 124 -6.29 1.05 7.37
CA SER A 124 -7.52 0.31 7.69
C SER A 124 -7.43 -1.20 7.34
N PRO A 125 -8.12 -2.09 8.06
CA PRO A 125 -8.22 -3.50 7.68
C PRO A 125 -8.68 -3.70 6.23
N GLU A 126 -9.56 -2.83 5.73
CA GLU A 126 -10.13 -2.81 4.38
C GLU A 126 -9.06 -2.67 3.31
N HIS A 127 -7.99 -1.93 3.61
CA HIS A 127 -6.84 -1.76 2.73
C HIS A 127 -6.02 -3.03 2.62
N GLY A 128 -5.88 -3.78 3.71
CA GLY A 128 -5.08 -5.01 3.81
C GLY A 128 -3.58 -4.74 3.99
N GLU A 129 -2.90 -5.61 4.77
CA GLU A 129 -1.48 -5.43 5.13
C GLU A 129 -0.51 -5.73 3.99
N PHE A 130 -0.96 -6.50 2.99
CA PHE A 130 -0.11 -7.04 1.93
C PHE A 130 -0.48 -6.47 0.55
N THR A 131 -1.43 -5.55 0.49
CA THR A 131 -2.12 -5.25 -0.77
C THR A 131 -1.22 -4.60 -1.80
N HIS A 132 -0.36 -3.67 -1.41
CA HIS A 132 0.61 -3.10 -2.34
C HIS A 132 1.63 -4.14 -2.82
N ARG A 133 2.12 -4.99 -1.92
CA ARG A 133 3.01 -6.11 -2.29
C ARG A 133 2.33 -7.07 -3.27
N LEU A 134 1.03 -7.31 -3.10
CA LEU A 134 0.22 -8.12 -4.01
C LEU A 134 0.01 -7.42 -5.36
N GLN A 135 -0.26 -6.11 -5.41
CA GLN A 135 -0.33 -5.35 -6.66
C GLN A 135 0.96 -5.54 -7.48
N TRP A 136 2.12 -5.41 -6.84
CA TRP A 136 3.42 -5.59 -7.50
C TRP A 136 3.68 -7.02 -7.94
N TYR A 137 3.36 -8.01 -7.10
CA TYR A 137 3.42 -9.42 -7.48
C TYR A 137 2.62 -9.68 -8.76
N LEU A 138 1.38 -9.19 -8.81
CA LEU A 138 0.47 -9.37 -9.94
C LEU A 138 1.00 -8.69 -11.21
N LEU A 139 1.50 -7.45 -11.11
CA LEU A 139 2.06 -6.72 -12.25
C LEU A 139 3.28 -7.43 -12.85
N ILE A 140 4.20 -7.88 -12.00
CA ILE A 140 5.43 -8.54 -12.44
C ILE A 140 5.10 -9.90 -13.04
N HIS A 141 4.26 -10.70 -12.39
CA HIS A 141 3.88 -12.02 -12.88
C HIS A 141 3.06 -11.94 -14.17
N ALA A 142 2.21 -10.92 -14.33
CA ALA A 142 1.46 -10.68 -15.56
C ALA A 142 2.31 -10.11 -16.72
N GLY A 143 3.60 -9.84 -16.48
CA GLY A 143 4.52 -9.26 -17.45
C GLY A 143 4.16 -7.83 -17.86
N VAL A 144 3.49 -7.08 -16.99
CA VAL A 144 3.00 -5.71 -17.29
C VAL A 144 4.15 -4.71 -17.42
N LEU A 145 5.26 -4.95 -16.71
CA LEU A 145 6.41 -4.05 -16.72
C LEU A 145 7.15 -4.03 -18.07
N GLY A 146 6.97 -5.08 -18.90
CA GLY A 146 7.75 -5.28 -20.12
C GLY A 146 9.09 -5.98 -19.87
N GLN A 147 9.75 -6.39 -20.96
CA GLN A 147 11.07 -7.03 -20.88
C GLN A 147 12.15 -5.99 -20.52
N GLY A 148 13.07 -6.37 -19.63
CA GLY A 148 14.21 -5.53 -19.26
C GLY A 148 13.91 -4.39 -18.28
N VAL A 149 12.64 -4.16 -17.93
CA VAL A 149 12.26 -3.16 -16.94
C VAL A 149 12.31 -3.77 -15.54
N ALA A 150 13.17 -3.24 -14.67
CA ALA A 150 13.20 -3.66 -13.27
C ALA A 150 12.07 -3.00 -12.49
N ALA A 151 11.43 -3.76 -11.59
CA ALA A 151 10.35 -3.24 -10.77
C ALA A 151 10.81 -2.09 -9.85
N ARG A 152 12.06 -2.15 -9.40
CA ARG A 152 12.71 -1.08 -8.64
C ARG A 152 12.78 0.25 -9.40
N ASP A 153 13.01 0.23 -10.71
CA ASP A 153 13.10 1.47 -11.50
C ASP A 153 11.74 2.16 -11.59
N VAL A 154 10.66 1.38 -11.73
CA VAL A 154 9.29 1.90 -11.70
C VAL A 154 8.97 2.48 -10.31
N MET A 155 9.41 1.82 -9.23
CA MET A 155 9.22 2.31 -7.87
C MET A 155 10.01 3.61 -7.61
N ASP A 156 11.22 3.75 -8.15
CA ASP A 156 11.99 4.99 -8.11
C ASP A 156 11.26 6.13 -8.81
N VAL A 157 10.75 5.90 -10.03
CA VAL A 157 9.93 6.89 -10.74
C VAL A 157 8.73 7.31 -9.88
N CYS A 158 8.05 6.38 -9.21
CA CYS A 158 6.95 6.73 -8.30
C CYS A 158 7.39 7.67 -7.17
N GLY A 159 8.57 7.46 -6.58
CA GLY A 159 9.11 8.33 -5.53
C GLY A 159 9.65 9.67 -6.03
N ARG A 160 10.03 9.80 -7.31
CA ARG A 160 10.51 11.05 -7.93
C ARG A 160 9.40 12.00 -8.32
N TYR A 161 8.24 11.48 -8.75
CA TYR A 161 7.18 12.28 -9.34
C TYR A 161 6.10 12.65 -8.32
N GLN A 162 6.14 13.90 -7.88
CA GLN A 162 5.15 14.52 -7.00
C GLN A 162 4.67 15.82 -7.61
N ARG A 163 3.42 16.17 -7.35
CA ARG A 163 2.94 17.53 -7.54
C ARG A 163 2.33 18.06 -6.26
N THR A 164 2.84 19.19 -5.80
CA THR A 164 2.11 20.08 -4.89
C THR A 164 0.98 20.73 -5.67
N LYS A 165 -0.28 20.40 -5.37
CA LYS A 165 -1.40 21.20 -5.86
C LYS A 165 -1.31 22.59 -5.21
N PRO A 166 -1.54 23.69 -5.94
CA PRO A 166 -1.90 24.93 -5.28
C PRO A 166 -3.18 24.69 -4.47
N PRO A 167 -3.33 25.31 -3.29
CA PRO A 167 -4.52 25.13 -2.45
C PRO A 167 -5.79 25.44 -3.25
N LEU A 168 -6.77 24.53 -3.20
CA LEU A 168 -8.03 24.61 -3.95
C LEU A 168 -8.84 25.88 -3.63
N ASN A 169 -8.63 26.47 -2.45
CA ASN A 169 -9.14 27.77 -2.04
C ASN A 169 -8.36 28.28 -0.81
N ALA A 170 -8.52 29.55 -0.44
CA ALA A 170 -7.84 30.18 0.70
C ALA A 170 -8.19 29.57 2.09
N LEU A 171 -9.19 28.68 2.13
CA LEU A 171 -9.67 28.00 3.34
C LEU A 171 -9.03 26.62 3.51
N ASN A 172 -8.75 25.89 2.44
CA ASN A 172 -7.87 24.71 2.45
C ASN A 172 -6.41 25.17 2.34
N ARG A 173 -5.81 25.52 3.48
CA ARG A 173 -4.42 26.03 3.55
C ARG A 173 -3.36 24.97 3.25
N GLU A 174 -3.72 23.69 3.17
CA GLU A 174 -2.78 22.64 2.84
C GLU A 174 -2.82 22.33 1.34
N SER A 175 -1.66 22.45 0.70
CA SER A 175 -1.46 21.92 -0.64
C SER A 175 -1.69 20.41 -0.59
N GLU A 176 -2.77 19.92 -1.18
CA GLU A 176 -2.92 18.49 -1.45
C GLU A 176 -1.78 18.07 -2.37
N ARG A 177 -0.89 17.22 -1.88
CA ARG A 177 0.11 16.58 -2.72
C ARG A 177 -0.56 15.39 -3.36
N THR A 178 -0.54 15.33 -4.67
CA THR A 178 -0.82 14.08 -5.39
C THR A 178 0.47 13.63 -6.03
N ASP A 179 0.86 12.40 -5.73
CA ASP A 179 2.05 11.79 -6.30
C ASP A 179 1.69 10.63 -7.24
N LEU A 180 2.69 10.18 -7.99
CA LEU A 180 2.51 9.09 -8.94
C LEU A 180 2.12 7.77 -8.24
N TRP A 181 2.55 7.58 -6.99
CA TRP A 181 2.22 6.41 -6.19
C TRP A 181 0.72 6.37 -5.87
N GLU A 182 0.17 7.46 -5.31
CA GLU A 182 -1.26 7.62 -5.03
C GLU A 182 -2.11 7.35 -6.29
N MET A 183 -1.67 7.88 -7.43
CA MET A 183 -2.42 7.74 -8.68
C MET A 183 -2.51 6.30 -9.20
N LEU A 184 -1.45 5.50 -9.03
CA LEU A 184 -1.32 4.15 -9.63
C LEU A 184 -1.57 3.00 -8.65
N PHE A 185 -1.27 3.17 -7.37
CA PHE A 185 -1.23 2.08 -6.38
C PHE A 185 -2.09 2.33 -5.16
N ASP A 186 -2.39 3.60 -4.85
CA ASP A 186 -3.06 3.99 -3.62
C ASP A 186 -4.19 5.00 -3.84
N ARG A 187 -5.04 4.70 -4.83
CA ARG A 187 -6.12 5.57 -5.25
C ARG A 187 -7.31 5.46 -4.28
N ASP A 188 -7.18 5.99 -3.07
CA ASP A 188 -8.28 6.05 -2.10
C ASP A 188 -9.18 7.28 -2.37
N THR A 189 -10.49 7.06 -2.28
CA THR A 189 -11.55 8.04 -2.58
C THR A 189 -12.26 8.58 -1.36
N LYS A 190 -12.00 7.99 -0.20
CA LYS A 190 -12.77 8.21 1.03
C LYS A 190 -12.82 9.68 1.48
N ASP A 191 -11.83 10.49 1.11
CA ASP A 191 -11.78 11.88 1.56
C ASP A 191 -12.57 12.86 0.68
N GLY A 192 -13.23 12.39 -0.38
CA GLY A 192 -14.12 13.19 -1.25
C GLY A 192 -13.39 14.24 -2.11
N ALA A 193 -12.28 14.81 -1.64
CA ALA A 193 -11.45 15.79 -2.32
C ALA A 193 -10.82 15.23 -3.61
N ASN A 194 -10.51 13.94 -3.63
CA ASN A 194 -9.92 13.27 -4.78
C ASN A 194 -10.94 12.65 -5.76
N SER A 195 -12.24 12.62 -5.43
CA SER A 195 -13.24 11.99 -6.30
C SER A 195 -13.37 12.69 -7.67
N PHE A 196 -13.12 14.01 -7.69
CA PHE A 196 -13.07 14.79 -8.94
C PHE A 196 -11.89 14.41 -9.83
N LEU A 197 -10.74 14.07 -9.24
CA LEU A 197 -9.53 13.68 -9.99
C LEU A 197 -9.61 12.24 -10.49
N TYR A 198 -10.36 11.40 -9.78
CA TYR A 198 -10.46 9.97 -10.07
C TYR A 198 -11.91 9.49 -10.12
N PRO A 199 -12.69 9.91 -11.14
CA PRO A 199 -14.12 9.60 -11.23
C PRO A 199 -14.45 8.10 -11.35
N LEU A 200 -13.44 7.23 -11.47
CA LEU A 200 -13.57 5.77 -11.57
C LEU A 200 -13.06 5.01 -10.34
N ALA A 201 -12.50 5.71 -9.34
CA ALA A 201 -11.82 5.08 -8.21
C ALA A 201 -12.76 4.33 -7.24
N ASP A 202 -14.05 4.66 -7.26
CA ASP A 202 -15.10 3.94 -6.52
C ASP A 202 -15.62 2.70 -7.26
N SER A 203 -15.15 2.43 -8.48
CA SER A 203 -15.53 1.19 -9.15
C SER A 203 -14.80 0.02 -8.50
N ASP A 204 -15.55 -1.01 -8.08
CA ASP A 204 -15.05 -2.23 -7.43
C ASP A 204 -13.93 -2.96 -8.23
N GLY A 205 -13.69 -2.54 -9.47
CA GLY A 205 -12.71 -3.08 -10.39
C GLY A 205 -11.44 -2.31 -10.59
N ASP A 206 -11.33 -1.12 -10.02
CA ASP A 206 -10.11 -0.35 -10.09
C ASP A 206 -9.19 -0.81 -8.97
N PHE A 207 -8.28 -1.73 -9.29
CA PHE A 207 -7.29 -2.26 -8.35
C PHE A 207 -6.08 -1.34 -8.16
N ARG A 208 -6.10 -0.13 -8.75
CA ARG A 208 -5.25 0.98 -8.29
C ARG A 208 -5.70 1.47 -6.91
N ASN A 209 -6.96 1.20 -6.53
CA ASN A 209 -7.43 1.33 -5.15
C ASN A 209 -7.18 0.00 -4.41
N PRO A 210 -6.32 -0.01 -3.38
CA PRO A 210 -5.99 -1.22 -2.62
C PRO A 210 -7.20 -1.79 -1.87
N ASN A 211 -8.15 -0.95 -1.43
CA ASN A 211 -9.37 -1.43 -0.78
C ASN A 211 -10.18 -2.36 -1.70
N ASN A 212 -10.26 -2.02 -2.99
CA ASN A 212 -10.97 -2.81 -4.01
C ASN A 212 -10.27 -4.14 -4.27
N LEU A 213 -8.94 -4.13 -4.46
CA LEU A 213 -8.17 -5.36 -4.62
C LEU A 213 -8.30 -6.28 -3.40
N ASN A 214 -8.14 -5.75 -2.19
CA ASN A 214 -8.24 -6.54 -0.97
C ASN A 214 -9.67 -7.09 -0.76
N ARG A 215 -10.72 -6.33 -1.10
CA ARG A 215 -12.12 -6.82 -1.10
C ARG A 215 -12.32 -7.97 -2.08
N TYR A 216 -11.81 -7.84 -3.30
CA TYR A 216 -11.86 -8.89 -4.33
C TYR A 216 -11.13 -10.16 -3.87
N LEU A 217 -9.88 -10.05 -3.40
CA LEU A 217 -9.09 -11.20 -2.96
C LEU A 217 -9.70 -11.91 -1.76
N ARG A 218 -10.32 -11.16 -0.83
CA ARG A 218 -11.09 -11.73 0.28
C ARG A 218 -12.43 -12.33 -0.14
N GLY A 219 -12.88 -12.13 -1.38
CA GLY A 219 -14.16 -12.63 -1.86
C GLY A 219 -15.36 -11.97 -1.20
N VAL A 220 -15.24 -10.67 -0.87
CA VAL A 220 -16.33 -9.84 -0.31
C VAL A 220 -16.93 -8.93 -1.41
N SER A 221 -16.62 -9.19 -2.68
CA SER A 221 -17.24 -8.47 -3.80
C SER A 221 -18.75 -8.67 -3.78
N SER A 222 -19.49 -7.58 -4.02
CA SER A 222 -20.94 -7.61 -4.16
C SER A 222 -21.29 -8.66 -5.23
N GLN A 223 -22.19 -9.59 -4.91
CA GLN A 223 -22.58 -10.68 -5.81
C GLN A 223 -23.10 -10.19 -7.18
N ASP A 224 -23.45 -8.91 -7.28
CA ASP A 224 -24.02 -8.29 -8.47
C ASP A 224 -22.97 -7.89 -9.53
N ASP A 225 -21.68 -7.80 -9.20
CA ASP A 225 -20.64 -7.52 -10.21
C ASP A 225 -20.03 -8.83 -10.77
N LEU A 226 -20.86 -9.56 -11.51
CA LEU A 226 -20.59 -10.86 -12.18
C LEU A 226 -19.39 -10.90 -13.14
N ARG A 227 -18.58 -9.84 -13.21
CA ARG A 227 -17.58 -9.64 -14.26
C ARG A 227 -16.21 -10.24 -13.93
N LEU A 228 -15.91 -10.53 -12.67
CA LEU A 228 -14.68 -11.24 -12.27
C LEU A 228 -14.99 -12.65 -11.79
N PRO A 229 -14.22 -13.66 -12.24
CA PRO A 229 -14.26 -14.96 -11.56
C PRO A 229 -13.85 -14.75 -10.10
N PRO A 230 -14.51 -15.40 -9.14
CA PRO A 230 -14.13 -15.28 -7.73
C PRO A 230 -12.66 -15.65 -7.54
N ALA A 231 -11.89 -14.81 -6.83
CA ALA A 231 -10.48 -15.08 -6.53
C ALA A 231 -10.27 -16.49 -5.96
N ARG A 232 -11.24 -16.99 -5.17
CA ARG A 232 -11.27 -18.36 -4.60
C ARG A 232 -11.06 -19.47 -5.63
N ARG A 233 -11.50 -19.29 -6.88
CA ARG A 233 -11.32 -20.30 -7.94
C ARG A 233 -9.86 -20.50 -8.32
N HIS A 234 -9.03 -19.48 -8.13
CA HIS A 234 -7.64 -19.47 -8.57
C HIS A 234 -6.66 -19.44 -7.39
N ALA A 235 -7.06 -18.83 -6.27
CA ALA A 235 -6.21 -18.69 -5.09
C ALA A 235 -6.98 -18.91 -3.77
N PRO A 236 -7.46 -20.13 -3.49
CA PRO A 236 -8.21 -20.44 -2.28
C PRO A 236 -7.41 -20.24 -0.99
N LEU A 237 -6.14 -20.64 -0.95
CA LEU A 237 -5.30 -20.49 0.26
C LEU A 237 -5.00 -19.02 0.55
N LEU A 238 -4.70 -18.23 -0.48
CA LEU A 238 -4.54 -16.78 -0.35
C LEU A 238 -5.80 -16.13 0.19
N GLN A 239 -6.98 -16.47 -0.36
CA GLN A 239 -8.23 -15.90 0.10
C GLN A 239 -8.50 -16.22 1.59
N ASP A 240 -8.37 -17.48 1.99
CA ASP A 240 -8.61 -17.89 3.37
C ASP A 240 -7.60 -17.22 4.32
N PHE A 241 -6.33 -17.10 3.89
CA PHE A 241 -5.32 -16.34 4.62
C PHE A 241 -5.69 -14.86 4.80
N LEU A 242 -6.09 -14.17 3.73
CA LEU A 242 -6.45 -12.75 3.78
C LEU A 242 -7.73 -12.50 4.60
N LYS A 243 -8.71 -13.41 4.55
CA LYS A 243 -9.89 -13.36 5.44
C LYS A 243 -9.49 -13.45 6.91
N ALA A 244 -8.67 -14.45 7.26
CA ALA A 244 -8.20 -14.61 8.64
C ALA A 244 -7.39 -13.40 9.12
N ARG A 245 -6.55 -12.81 8.25
CA ARG A 245 -5.82 -11.57 8.56
C ARG A 245 -6.75 -10.38 8.76
N PHE A 246 -7.77 -10.22 7.90
CA PHE A 246 -8.75 -9.15 8.04
C PHE A 246 -9.49 -9.25 9.37
N THR A 247 -10.10 -10.41 9.69
CA THR A 247 -10.80 -10.63 10.96
C THR A 247 -9.93 -10.30 12.17
N LYS A 248 -8.66 -10.73 12.14
CA LYS A 248 -7.70 -10.43 13.21
C LYS A 248 -7.38 -8.93 13.37
N ARG A 249 -7.44 -8.14 12.30
CA ARG A 249 -7.13 -6.71 12.32
C ARG A 249 -8.35 -5.87 12.67
N SER A 250 -9.52 -6.22 12.15
CA SER A 250 -10.77 -5.51 12.41
C SER A 250 -11.16 -5.47 13.90
N THR A 251 -10.62 -6.37 14.71
CA THR A 251 -10.89 -6.40 16.15
C THR A 251 -10.02 -5.45 16.97
N SER A 252 -8.87 -4.97 16.47
CA SER A 252 -7.95 -4.14 17.29
C SER A 252 -6.78 -3.53 16.49
N GLN A 253 -6.99 -2.42 15.79
CA GLN A 253 -5.90 -1.71 15.10
C GLN A 253 -4.88 -1.14 16.11
N ASP A 254 -5.37 -0.52 17.19
CA ASP A 254 -4.54 0.07 18.23
C ASP A 254 -3.76 -0.98 19.03
N ALA A 255 -4.42 -2.08 19.40
CA ALA A 255 -3.75 -3.18 20.10
C ALA A 255 -2.68 -3.85 19.21
N TYR A 256 -2.77 -3.75 17.87
CA TYR A 256 -1.71 -4.26 17.02
C TYR A 256 -0.43 -3.44 17.18
N PHE A 257 -0.52 -2.11 17.18
CA PHE A 257 0.63 -1.25 17.42
C PHE A 257 1.24 -1.49 18.79
N LEU A 258 0.42 -1.42 19.85
CA LEU A 258 0.88 -1.62 21.23
C LEU A 258 1.56 -2.97 21.38
N LYS A 259 0.94 -4.05 20.89
CA LYS A 259 1.53 -5.40 20.94
C LYS A 259 2.87 -5.51 20.21
N LYS A 260 3.10 -4.71 19.16
CA LYS A 260 4.31 -4.78 18.35
C LYS A 260 5.43 -3.88 18.86
N LYS A 261 5.12 -2.64 19.23
CA LYS A 261 6.10 -1.66 19.69
C LYS A 261 6.36 -1.78 21.20
N TYR A 262 5.34 -2.12 21.98
CA TYR A 262 5.37 -2.20 23.44
C TYR A 262 4.77 -3.53 23.94
N PRO A 263 5.42 -4.67 23.66
CA PRO A 263 4.85 -5.98 23.98
C PRO A 263 4.49 -6.10 25.47
N GLY A 264 3.24 -6.46 25.76
CA GLY A 264 2.75 -6.67 27.12
C GLY A 264 2.28 -5.42 27.86
N LYS A 265 2.32 -4.25 27.22
CA LYS A 265 1.79 -3.00 27.78
C LYS A 265 0.40 -2.67 27.22
N SER A 266 -0.51 -2.19 28.07
CA SER A 266 -1.68 -1.44 27.64
C SER A 266 -1.30 0.02 27.32
N GLU A 267 -2.27 0.82 26.88
CA GLU A 267 -2.10 2.27 26.73
C GLU A 267 -1.78 2.95 28.07
N GLU A 268 -2.40 2.48 29.17
CA GLU A 268 -2.15 3.02 30.51
C GLU A 268 -0.77 2.66 31.08
N ASP A 269 -0.15 1.57 30.58
CA ASP A 269 1.18 1.11 31.01
C ASP A 269 2.34 1.82 30.28
N LEU A 270 2.03 2.67 29.29
CA LEU A 270 3.02 3.43 28.54
C LEU A 270 3.58 4.57 29.41
N ASP A 271 4.90 4.77 29.36
CA ASP A 271 5.48 5.99 29.91
C ASP A 271 5.12 7.22 29.05
N THR A 272 5.36 8.42 29.57
CA THR A 272 4.97 9.67 28.89
C THR A 272 5.55 9.79 27.48
N GLN A 273 6.81 9.37 27.25
CA GLN A 273 7.39 9.40 25.91
C GLN A 273 6.70 8.39 24.99
N GLN A 274 6.43 7.18 25.49
CA GLN A 274 5.73 6.14 24.74
C GLN A 274 4.29 6.55 24.39
N GLN A 275 3.58 7.21 25.29
CA GLN A 275 2.25 7.78 25.06
C GLN A 275 2.29 8.85 23.97
N VAL A 276 3.23 9.80 24.06
CA VAL A 276 3.42 10.83 23.02
C VAL A 276 3.63 10.18 21.65
N LEU A 277 4.50 9.18 21.55
CA LEU A 277 4.76 8.49 20.28
C LEU A 277 3.54 7.70 19.80
N TYR A 278 2.79 7.06 20.70
CA TYR A 278 1.55 6.36 20.36
C TYR A 278 0.50 7.32 19.78
N TYR A 279 0.18 8.41 20.49
CA TYR A 279 -0.81 9.38 20.01
C TYR A 279 -0.38 10.10 18.73
N LYS A 280 0.93 10.40 18.59
CA LYS A 280 1.44 11.02 17.37
C LYS A 280 1.31 10.10 16.16
N TYR A 281 1.76 8.86 16.32
CA TYR A 281 2.01 7.98 15.18
C TYR A 281 0.87 7.01 14.86
N VAL A 282 0.01 6.71 15.84
CA VAL A 282 -1.14 5.82 15.69
C VAL A 282 -2.42 6.61 15.56
N MET A 283 -2.64 7.56 16.48
CA MET A 283 -3.88 8.35 16.55
C MET A 283 -3.83 9.61 15.68
N ALA A 284 -2.69 9.90 15.04
CA ALA A 284 -2.46 11.07 14.19
C ALA A 284 -2.87 12.39 14.87
N MET A 285 -2.71 12.50 16.19
CA MET A 285 -3.09 13.69 16.95
C MET A 285 -2.14 14.86 16.69
N SER A 286 -2.67 16.09 16.80
CA SER A 286 -1.84 17.31 16.75
C SER A 286 -0.93 17.40 17.97
N ASP A 287 0.18 18.15 17.85
CA ASP A 287 1.13 18.30 18.95
C ASP A 287 0.46 18.97 20.17
N GLU A 288 -0.47 19.89 19.95
CA GLU A 288 -1.27 20.55 20.98
C GLU A 288 -2.19 19.56 21.71
N GLY A 289 -2.89 18.70 20.96
CA GLY A 289 -3.77 17.67 21.53
C GLY A 289 -2.98 16.67 22.38
N ILE A 290 -1.80 16.27 21.91
CA ILE A 290 -0.89 15.37 22.64
C ILE A 290 -0.35 16.06 23.89
N SER A 291 0.08 17.31 23.77
CA SER A 291 0.57 18.13 24.88
C SER A 291 -0.45 18.20 26.02
N GLN A 292 -1.71 18.48 25.68
CA GLN A 292 -2.81 18.52 26.64
C GLN A 292 -3.09 17.16 27.27
N LEU A 293 -3.10 16.09 26.48
CA LEU A 293 -3.43 14.74 26.94
C LEU A 293 -2.34 14.11 27.83
N CYS A 294 -1.07 14.30 27.46
CA CYS A 294 0.09 13.70 28.14
C CYS A 294 0.69 14.59 29.23
N GLY A 295 0.19 15.83 29.41
CA GLY A 295 0.71 16.76 30.42
C GLY A 295 2.15 17.23 30.16
N VAL A 296 2.56 17.35 28.89
CA VAL A 296 3.89 17.83 28.48
C VAL A 296 3.77 19.06 27.58
N THR A 297 4.85 19.84 27.40
CA THR A 297 4.84 20.98 26.48
C THR A 297 4.92 20.52 25.01
N VAL A 298 4.40 21.33 24.08
CA VAL A 298 4.53 21.09 22.62
C VAL A 298 5.99 20.90 22.21
N SER A 299 6.90 21.70 22.77
CA SER A 299 8.35 21.55 22.54
C SER A 299 8.87 20.17 22.95
N LYS A 300 8.37 19.62 24.07
CA LYS A 300 8.73 18.27 24.52
C LYS A 300 8.14 17.18 23.64
N VAL A 301 6.93 17.37 23.11
CA VAL A 301 6.34 16.47 22.09
C VAL A 301 7.27 16.38 20.88
N GLN A 302 7.69 17.53 20.35
CA GLN A 302 8.58 17.60 19.18
C GLN A 302 9.94 16.97 19.44
N GLU A 303 10.50 17.15 20.64
CA GLU A 303 11.74 16.50 21.06
C GLU A 303 11.61 14.96 21.02
N TYR A 304 10.56 14.40 21.64
CA TYR A 304 10.34 12.96 21.65
C TYR A 304 10.13 12.37 20.26
N VAL A 305 9.35 13.05 19.41
CA VAL A 305 9.10 12.65 18.02
C VAL A 305 10.39 12.66 17.21
N SER A 306 11.22 13.71 17.35
CA SER A 306 12.49 13.83 16.63
C SER A 306 13.53 12.80 17.07
N ALA A 307 13.53 12.43 18.35
CA ALA A 307 14.46 11.44 18.90
C ALA A 307 14.11 9.99 18.50
N THR A 308 12.86 9.72 18.11
CA THR A 308 12.38 8.36 17.78
C THR A 308 11.65 8.34 16.45
N PRO A 309 12.37 8.14 15.32
CA PRO A 309 11.74 8.06 14.02
C PRO A 309 10.75 6.89 13.92
N PRO A 310 9.76 6.96 13.02
CA PRO A 310 8.66 6.00 12.90
C PRO A 310 9.06 4.60 12.38
N ILE A 311 10.34 4.39 12.04
CA ILE A 311 10.84 3.17 11.39
C ILE A 311 11.45 2.23 12.45
N LEU A 312 10.99 0.99 12.48
CA LEU A 312 11.60 -0.13 13.22
C LEU A 312 12.18 -1.18 12.26
#